data_AF-A0A7X6WZC2-F1
#
_entry.id   AF-A0A7X6WZC2-F1
#
_cell.length_a   1.000
_cell.length_b   1.000
_cell.length_c   1.000
_cell.angle_alpha   90.00
_cell.angle_beta   90.00
_cell.angle_gamma   90.00
#
_symmetry.space_group_name_H-M   'P 1'
#
loop_
_entity.id
_entity.type
_entity.pdbx_description
1 polymer ?
#
loop_
_entity_poly.entity_id
_entity_poly.type
_entity_poly.pdbx_seq_one_letter_code
_entity_poly.pdbx_strand_id
1 'polypeptide(L)'
;MFSVRIQAEPINLAPAEGTGRDDCGAQVRFVGTVRNDARSAPISHLVLEHFPGVTESEIERIVGLARQRWNLQKAQVVHRVGRIGVGEDIVVVETASAHRKDAFEANIFIMDYLKTQAPFWKQECFTDGSEHWVEAKSSDQQAAQRWSVAQAGAATPSASASQEPDAAPRRIGALILAGGEGSRMGYRNKGLQPFRGQPLVMNVAETLRPHVAYIGVSANNDVAEYQALGFPVFQDDPAYGLQGPLAGVVSALPRFPAWLDALLVVPCDVPLLPADLVPRLAEALAPAEVACTMAITEGTSHHGIFLCRPGMLLSLVPHLREMADLRLRSWLQRSHCEFVHFENTDAFANINDLQTLQALEA
;
A
#
# COMPACT_ATOMS: atom_id res chain seq x y z
N MET A 1 1.16 -2.17 -25.73
CA MET A 1 2.43 -2.25 -24.96
C MET A 1 2.24 -1.46 -23.69
N PHE A 2 2.41 -2.09 -22.52
CA PHE A 2 2.22 -1.44 -21.22
C PHE A 2 3.48 -1.67 -20.39
N SER A 3 4.08 -0.62 -19.86
CA SER A 3 5.34 -0.75 -19.13
C SER A 3 5.53 0.36 -18.11
N VAL A 4 6.02 -0.03 -16.94
CA VAL A 4 6.47 0.87 -15.88
C VAL A 4 7.96 0.68 -15.69
N ARG A 5 8.68 1.78 -15.50
CA ARG A 5 10.11 1.74 -15.19
C ARG A 5 10.46 2.83 -14.19
N ILE A 6 11.14 2.43 -13.13
CA ILE A 6 11.79 3.34 -12.19
C ILE A 6 13.30 3.17 -12.36
N GLN A 7 14.04 4.28 -12.49
CA GLN A 7 15.47 4.25 -12.81
C GLN A 7 16.20 5.46 -12.23
N ALA A 8 17.53 5.41 -12.08
CA ALA A 8 18.31 6.57 -11.64
C ALA A 8 18.81 7.40 -12.85
N GLU A 9 19.06 6.73 -13.96
CA GLU A 9 19.65 7.27 -15.17
C GLU A 9 18.72 8.29 -15.85
N PRO A 10 19.28 9.27 -16.60
CA PRO A 10 18.49 10.20 -17.41
C PRO A 10 17.49 9.50 -18.31
N ILE A 11 16.30 10.09 -18.45
CA ILE A 11 15.24 9.52 -19.29
C ILE A 11 15.60 9.75 -20.77
N ASN A 12 15.58 8.69 -21.57
CA ASN A 12 15.73 8.82 -23.01
C ASN A 12 14.40 9.24 -23.65
N LEU A 13 14.35 10.47 -24.19
CA LEU A 13 13.16 11.02 -24.87
C LEU A 13 13.04 10.61 -26.34
N ALA A 14 13.90 9.72 -26.84
CA ALA A 14 13.72 9.15 -28.17
C ALA A 14 12.30 8.54 -28.33
N PRO A 15 11.77 8.46 -29.56
CA PRO A 15 10.53 7.73 -29.82
C PRO A 15 10.66 6.31 -29.26
N ALA A 16 9.81 5.96 -28.29
CA ALA A 16 9.82 4.64 -27.70
C ALA A 16 9.37 3.59 -28.72
N GLU A 17 9.73 2.32 -28.50
CA GLU A 17 9.29 1.24 -29.38
C GLU A 17 7.75 1.22 -29.53
N GLY A 18 7.28 0.97 -30.75
CA GLY A 18 5.86 0.96 -31.09
C GLY A 18 5.25 2.35 -31.38
N THR A 19 6.03 3.39 -31.64
CA THR A 19 5.52 4.62 -32.29
C THR A 19 5.12 4.34 -33.74
N GLY A 20 3.95 4.85 -34.18
CA GLY A 20 3.48 4.68 -35.56
C GLY A 20 2.71 3.39 -35.85
N ARG A 21 2.04 2.82 -34.84
CA ARG A 21 1.09 1.72 -35.07
C ARG A 21 -0.07 2.18 -35.95
N ASP A 22 -0.54 1.29 -36.83
CA ASP A 22 -1.67 1.50 -37.73
C ASP A 22 -3.02 1.57 -37.02
N ASP A 23 -3.10 1.07 -35.77
CA ASP A 23 -4.29 1.14 -34.91
C ASP A 23 -4.30 2.33 -33.93
N CYS A 24 -3.31 3.23 -33.99
CA CYS A 24 -3.21 4.42 -33.14
C CYS A 24 -3.48 5.70 -33.95
N GLY A 25 -4.59 6.37 -33.69
CA GLY A 25 -4.90 7.69 -34.26
C GLY A 25 -4.29 8.86 -33.49
N ALA A 26 -3.78 8.61 -32.27
CA ALA A 26 -3.14 9.63 -31.45
C ALA A 26 -2.11 9.04 -30.48
N GLN A 27 -1.07 9.83 -30.21
CA GLN A 27 -0.09 9.58 -29.16
C GLN A 27 0.13 10.88 -28.38
N VAL A 28 0.16 10.77 -27.06
CA VAL A 28 0.40 11.88 -26.13
C VAL A 28 1.59 11.52 -25.26
N ARG A 29 2.52 12.47 -25.11
CA ARG A 29 3.68 12.37 -24.24
C ARG A 29 3.71 13.58 -23.32
N PHE A 30 3.73 13.31 -22.01
CA PHE A 30 4.01 14.29 -20.98
C PHE A 30 5.44 14.09 -20.48
N VAL A 31 6.18 15.17 -20.33
CA VAL A 31 7.51 15.19 -19.72
C VAL A 31 7.48 16.18 -18.55
N GLY A 32 7.74 15.68 -17.35
CA GLY A 32 7.95 16.51 -16.18
C GLY A 32 9.44 16.81 -16.03
N THR A 33 9.76 18.06 -15.71
CA THR A 33 11.14 18.51 -15.44
C THR A 33 11.24 19.13 -14.05
N VAL A 34 12.38 19.00 -13.40
CA VAL A 34 12.65 19.69 -12.13
C VAL A 34 12.76 21.19 -12.39
N ARG A 35 11.93 21.98 -11.70
CA ARG A 35 11.91 23.44 -11.82
C ARG A 35 12.57 24.08 -10.60
N ASN A 36 13.19 25.24 -10.80
CA ASN A 36 13.64 26.09 -9.71
C ASN A 36 12.46 26.92 -9.17
N ASP A 37 11.58 26.30 -8.39
CA ASP A 37 10.31 26.85 -7.92
C ASP A 37 10.29 27.01 -6.39
N ALA A 38 11.42 27.46 -5.82
CA ALA A 38 11.57 27.56 -4.37
C ALA A 38 11.12 28.90 -3.81
N ARG A 39 10.48 28.84 -2.64
CA ARG A 39 9.91 29.99 -1.92
C ARG A 39 10.96 30.81 -1.13
N SER A 40 12.15 30.26 -0.88
CA SER A 40 13.14 30.82 0.05
C SER A 40 14.56 30.96 -0.54
N ALA A 41 15.08 29.92 -1.23
CA ALA A 41 16.42 29.92 -1.83
C ALA A 41 16.45 29.04 -3.11
N PRO A 42 17.38 29.24 -4.06
CA PRO A 42 17.44 28.42 -5.28
C PRO A 42 17.67 26.93 -4.98
N ILE A 43 16.90 26.06 -5.65
CA ILE A 43 17.11 24.61 -5.58
C ILE A 43 18.31 24.24 -6.45
N SER A 44 19.19 23.38 -5.94
CA SER A 44 20.29 22.80 -6.71
C SER A 44 19.87 21.48 -7.38
N HIS A 45 19.20 20.62 -6.63
CA HIS A 45 18.70 19.33 -7.09
C HIS A 45 17.57 18.85 -6.19
N LEU A 46 16.83 17.86 -6.68
CA LEU A 46 15.97 17.02 -5.87
C LEU A 46 16.67 15.71 -5.56
N VAL A 47 16.40 15.14 -4.39
CA VAL A 47 16.63 13.72 -4.12
C VAL A 47 15.27 13.04 -4.07
N LEU A 48 15.08 12.05 -4.94
CA LEU A 48 13.88 11.24 -4.95
C LEU A 48 14.14 9.83 -4.43
N GLU A 49 13.45 9.48 -3.36
CA GLU A 49 13.42 8.11 -2.85
C GLU A 49 12.11 7.44 -3.29
N HIS A 50 12.11 6.11 -3.28
CA HIS A 50 10.93 5.30 -3.56
C HIS A 50 11.03 3.98 -2.79
N PHE A 51 9.92 3.25 -2.67
CA PHE A 51 9.94 1.89 -2.13
C PHE A 51 10.03 0.89 -3.28
N PRO A 52 11.18 0.23 -3.49
CA PRO A 52 11.34 -0.71 -4.59
C PRO A 52 10.29 -1.81 -4.56
N GLY A 53 9.72 -2.12 -5.71
CA GLY A 53 8.62 -3.08 -5.89
C GLY A 53 7.26 -2.48 -5.60
N VAL A 54 7.10 -1.76 -4.49
CA VAL A 54 5.79 -1.18 -4.13
C VAL A 54 5.44 0.01 -5.03
N THR A 55 6.41 0.90 -5.28
CA THR A 55 6.20 2.05 -6.16
C THR A 55 5.84 1.58 -7.57
N GLU A 56 6.56 0.60 -8.11
CA GLU A 56 6.31 0.01 -9.43
C GLU A 56 4.91 -0.59 -9.52
N SER A 57 4.54 -1.46 -8.56
CA SER A 57 3.22 -2.08 -8.53
C SER A 57 2.08 -1.08 -8.45
N GLU A 58 2.27 0.00 -7.69
CA GLU A 58 1.25 1.05 -7.58
C GLU A 58 1.09 1.83 -8.88
N ILE A 59 2.20 2.13 -9.58
CA ILE A 59 2.14 2.75 -10.92
C ILE A 59 1.52 1.79 -11.93
N GLU A 60 1.84 0.50 -11.88
CA GLU A 60 1.22 -0.53 -12.73
C GLU A 60 -0.28 -0.61 -12.50
N ARG A 61 -0.73 -0.51 -11.24
CA ARG A 61 -2.14 -0.44 -10.87
C ARG A 61 -2.83 0.79 -11.47
N ILE A 62 -2.20 1.97 -11.36
CA ILE A 62 -2.70 3.21 -11.98
C ILE A 62 -2.84 3.07 -13.50
N VAL A 63 -1.84 2.48 -14.16
CA VAL A 63 -1.90 2.17 -15.59
C VAL A 63 -3.03 1.17 -15.89
N GLY A 64 -3.22 0.17 -15.05
CA GLY A 64 -4.33 -0.79 -15.12
C GLY A 64 -5.70 -0.10 -15.06
N LEU A 65 -5.89 0.83 -14.12
CA LEU A 65 -7.12 1.63 -14.02
C LEU A 65 -7.37 2.48 -15.27
N ALA A 66 -6.33 3.11 -15.82
CA ALA A 66 -6.46 3.87 -17.06
C ALA A 66 -6.93 2.99 -18.22
N ARG A 67 -6.42 1.76 -18.31
CA ARG A 67 -6.81 0.79 -19.36
C ARG A 67 -8.25 0.30 -19.23
N GLN A 68 -8.79 0.26 -18.01
CA GLN A 68 -10.19 -0.09 -17.79
C GLN A 68 -11.13 1.05 -18.22
N ARG A 69 -10.66 2.30 -18.13
CA ARG A 69 -11.47 3.49 -18.43
C ARG A 69 -11.37 3.96 -19.88
N TRP A 70 -10.23 3.71 -20.54
CA TRP A 70 -9.99 4.11 -21.93
C TRP A 70 -9.40 2.96 -22.76
N ASN A 71 -9.77 2.90 -24.04
CA ASN A 71 -9.26 1.89 -24.98
C ASN A 71 -7.85 2.26 -25.47
N LEU A 72 -6.84 1.98 -24.63
CA LEU A 72 -5.45 2.33 -24.90
C LEU A 72 -4.71 1.19 -25.62
N GLN A 73 -4.00 1.51 -26.70
CA GLN A 73 -3.05 0.61 -27.37
C GLN A 73 -1.68 0.62 -26.69
N LYS A 74 -1.33 1.73 -26.01
CA LYS A 74 -0.08 1.92 -25.28
C LYS A 74 -0.29 2.77 -24.03
N ALA A 75 0.37 2.39 -22.93
CA ALA A 75 0.66 3.30 -21.83
C ALA A 75 2.02 2.98 -21.21
N GLN A 76 2.89 3.98 -21.09
CA GLN A 76 4.24 3.82 -20.54
C GLN A 76 4.50 4.91 -19.50
N VAL A 77 5.04 4.50 -18.36
CA VAL A 77 5.51 5.42 -17.32
C VAL A 77 6.99 5.15 -17.06
N VAL A 78 7.81 6.18 -17.16
CA VAL A 78 9.22 6.15 -16.76
C VAL A 78 9.42 7.24 -15.72
N HIS A 79 9.89 6.88 -14.52
CA HIS A 79 10.14 7.84 -13.45
C HIS A 79 11.59 7.73 -12.97
N ARG A 80 12.23 8.89 -12.74
CA ARG A 80 13.57 8.94 -12.16
C ARG A 80 13.55 8.97 -10.63
N VAL A 81 14.55 8.34 -10.03
CA VAL A 81 14.84 8.36 -8.59
C VAL A 81 16.31 8.70 -8.35
N GLY A 82 16.69 8.96 -7.11
CA GLY A 82 18.00 9.45 -6.72
C GLY A 82 18.13 10.96 -6.95
N ARG A 83 19.36 11.42 -7.21
CA ARG A 83 19.67 12.83 -7.40
C ARG A 83 19.30 13.30 -8.80
N ILE A 84 18.47 14.34 -8.89
CA ILE A 84 17.95 14.91 -10.13
C ILE A 84 18.15 16.43 -10.14
N GLY A 85 18.96 16.92 -11.06
CA GLY A 85 19.29 18.34 -11.17
C GLY A 85 18.12 19.20 -11.63
N VAL A 86 18.15 20.50 -11.31
CA VAL A 86 17.22 21.46 -11.92
C VAL A 86 17.36 21.45 -13.44
N GLY A 87 16.23 21.42 -14.15
CA GLY A 87 16.18 21.33 -15.60
C GLY A 87 16.23 19.91 -16.15
N GLU A 88 16.52 18.90 -15.32
CA GLU A 88 16.48 17.51 -15.74
C GLU A 88 15.05 16.94 -15.74
N ASP A 89 14.81 15.99 -16.65
CA ASP A 89 13.57 15.23 -16.71
C ASP A 89 13.44 14.34 -15.48
N ILE A 90 12.27 14.35 -14.84
CA ILE A 90 11.94 13.55 -13.65
C ILE A 90 10.95 12.44 -13.95
N VAL A 91 10.03 12.66 -14.89
CA VAL A 91 8.99 11.69 -15.25
C VAL A 91 8.58 11.84 -16.71
N VAL A 92 8.31 10.72 -17.36
CA VAL A 92 7.66 10.67 -18.68
C VAL A 92 6.46 9.74 -18.59
N VAL A 93 5.31 10.23 -19.07
CA VAL A 93 4.10 9.44 -19.27
C VAL A 93 3.71 9.51 -20.74
N GLU A 94 3.62 8.34 -21.37
CA GLU A 94 3.13 8.20 -22.74
C GLU A 94 1.85 7.39 -22.77
N THR A 95 0.91 7.83 -23.61
CA THR A 95 -0.32 7.10 -23.91
C THR A 95 -0.57 7.14 -25.41
N ALA A 96 -1.12 6.07 -25.96
CA ALA A 96 -1.58 6.03 -27.35
C ALA A 96 -2.95 5.36 -27.44
N SER A 97 -3.81 5.94 -28.26
CA SER A 97 -5.17 5.50 -28.48
C SER A 97 -5.60 5.66 -29.95
N ALA A 98 -6.69 4.99 -30.35
CA ALA A 98 -7.35 5.25 -31.64
C ALA A 98 -7.89 6.69 -31.73
N HIS A 99 -8.37 7.26 -30.62
CA HIS A 99 -8.97 8.59 -30.57
C HIS A 99 -8.23 9.52 -29.62
N ARG A 100 -7.84 10.72 -30.09
CA ARG A 100 -7.04 11.69 -29.32
C ARG A 100 -7.56 11.98 -27.91
N LYS A 101 -8.88 11.98 -27.71
CA LYS A 101 -9.50 12.25 -26.41
C LYS A 101 -9.01 11.25 -25.36
N ASP A 102 -9.05 9.96 -25.69
CA ASP A 102 -8.63 8.88 -24.79
C ASP A 102 -7.15 8.96 -24.44
N ALA A 103 -6.28 9.27 -25.43
CA ALA A 103 -4.85 9.43 -25.17
C ALA A 103 -4.60 10.59 -24.20
N PHE A 104 -5.22 11.75 -24.41
CA PHE A 104 -5.06 12.90 -23.51
C PHE A 104 -5.62 12.63 -22.12
N GLU A 105 -6.87 12.16 -22.02
CA GLU A 105 -7.52 11.94 -20.73
C GLU A 105 -6.80 10.88 -19.89
N ALA A 106 -6.38 9.77 -20.51
CA ALA A 106 -5.59 8.76 -19.82
C ALA A 106 -4.22 9.27 -19.37
N ASN A 107 -3.55 10.11 -20.19
CA ASN A 107 -2.27 10.69 -19.82
C ASN A 107 -2.40 11.55 -18.56
N ILE A 108 -3.40 12.42 -18.53
CA ILE A 108 -3.65 13.31 -17.40
C ILE A 108 -4.10 12.50 -16.17
N PHE A 109 -4.96 11.50 -16.36
CA PHE A 109 -5.37 10.60 -15.28
C PHE A 109 -4.17 9.92 -14.61
N ILE A 110 -3.28 9.32 -15.41
CA ILE A 110 -2.06 8.69 -14.88
C ILE A 110 -1.23 9.72 -14.13
N MET A 111 -1.04 10.92 -14.68
CA MET A 111 -0.27 11.98 -14.00
C MET A 111 -0.88 12.44 -12.68
N ASP A 112 -2.21 12.60 -12.60
CA ASP A 112 -2.90 13.01 -11.36
C ASP A 112 -2.75 11.95 -10.26
N TYR A 113 -2.90 10.68 -10.63
CA TYR A 113 -2.69 9.55 -9.71
C TYR A 113 -1.21 9.36 -9.36
N LEU A 114 -0.27 9.57 -10.28
CA LEU A 114 1.16 9.52 -9.97
C LEU A 114 1.55 10.56 -8.91
N LYS A 115 1.01 11.78 -9.00
CA LYS A 115 1.31 12.85 -8.04
C LYS A 115 0.70 12.65 -6.66
N THR A 116 -0.23 11.71 -6.51
CA THR A 116 -0.98 11.51 -5.26
C THR A 116 -0.80 10.13 -4.65
N GLN A 117 -0.66 9.10 -5.49
CA GLN A 117 -0.69 7.70 -5.11
C GLN A 117 0.63 6.98 -5.39
N ALA A 118 1.45 7.46 -6.34
CA ALA A 118 2.79 6.87 -6.52
C ALA A 118 3.75 7.37 -5.43
N PRO A 119 4.33 6.47 -4.62
CA PRO A 119 5.16 6.83 -3.48
C PRO A 119 6.57 7.23 -3.91
N PHE A 120 6.72 8.50 -4.28
CA PHE A 120 8.01 9.16 -4.37
C PHE A 120 8.16 10.12 -3.20
N TRP A 121 9.24 10.00 -2.45
CA TRP A 121 9.60 11.04 -1.48
C TRP A 121 10.55 12.02 -2.13
N LYS A 122 10.20 13.30 -2.02
CA LYS A 122 10.91 14.37 -2.70
C LYS A 122 11.59 15.24 -1.65
N GLN A 123 12.91 15.27 -1.67
CA GLN A 123 13.71 16.21 -0.91
C GLN A 123 14.19 17.32 -1.84
N GLU A 124 13.98 18.57 -1.46
CA GLU A 124 14.55 19.75 -2.09
C GLU A 124 15.88 20.09 -1.42
N CYS A 125 16.97 20.09 -2.19
CA CYS A 125 18.30 20.45 -1.71
C CYS A 125 18.71 21.80 -2.32
N PHE A 126 18.95 22.79 -1.47
CA PHE A 126 19.20 24.18 -1.87
C PHE A 126 20.68 24.46 -2.14
N THR A 127 20.97 25.54 -2.86
CA THR A 127 22.34 25.94 -3.19
C THR A 127 23.16 26.39 -1.97
N ASP A 128 22.49 26.77 -0.88
CA ASP A 128 23.12 27.14 0.39
C ASP A 128 23.45 25.95 1.30
N GLY A 129 23.16 24.72 0.83
CA GLY A 129 23.39 23.48 1.56
C GLY A 129 22.26 23.09 2.51
N SER A 130 21.19 23.88 2.62
CA SER A 130 19.99 23.46 3.35
C SER A 130 19.18 22.43 2.57
N GLU A 131 18.38 21.64 3.27
CA GLU A 131 17.53 20.59 2.69
C GLU A 131 16.14 20.62 3.30
N HIS A 132 15.12 20.36 2.49
CA HIS A 132 13.72 20.36 2.92
C HIS A 132 12.93 19.24 2.25
N TRP A 133 12.22 18.45 3.04
CA TRP A 133 11.29 17.45 2.51
C TRP A 133 10.01 18.13 2.05
N VAL A 134 9.49 17.70 0.90
CA VAL A 134 8.31 18.31 0.31
C VAL A 134 7.07 17.53 0.71
N GLU A 135 6.16 18.22 1.39
CA GLU A 135 4.85 17.70 1.75
C GLU A 135 3.93 17.56 0.52
N ALA A 136 3.00 16.61 0.60
CA ALA A 136 1.96 16.44 -0.40
C ALA A 136 1.05 17.68 -0.46
N LYS A 137 0.71 18.13 -1.67
CA LYS A 137 -0.15 19.32 -1.86
C LYS A 137 -1.61 18.92 -1.92
N SER A 138 -2.47 19.68 -1.24
CA SER A 138 -3.93 19.52 -1.30
C SER A 138 -4.50 19.67 -2.72
N SER A 139 -3.85 20.46 -3.58
CA SER A 139 -4.21 20.60 -4.99
C SER A 139 -4.06 19.30 -5.78
N ASP A 140 -3.07 18.47 -5.45
CA ASP A 140 -2.85 17.20 -6.15
C ASP A 140 -3.97 16.22 -5.76
N GLN A 141 -4.37 16.19 -4.49
CA GLN A 141 -5.52 15.38 -4.04
C GLN A 141 -6.82 15.77 -4.72
N GLN A 142 -7.11 17.07 -4.87
CA GLN A 142 -8.30 17.55 -5.59
C GLN A 142 -8.27 17.14 -7.07
N ALA A 143 -7.10 17.20 -7.71
CA ALA A 143 -6.93 16.76 -9.09
C ALA A 143 -7.19 15.26 -9.24
N ALA A 144 -6.80 14.43 -8.28
CA ALA A 144 -7.13 12.99 -8.27
C ALA A 144 -8.63 12.75 -8.01
N GLN A 145 -9.25 13.48 -7.08
CA GLN A 145 -10.67 13.36 -6.72
C GLN A 145 -11.63 13.68 -7.88
N ARG A 146 -11.24 14.51 -8.86
CA ARG A 146 -12.11 14.74 -10.04
C ARG A 146 -12.40 13.47 -10.83
N TRP A 147 -11.60 12.43 -10.64
CA TRP A 147 -11.77 11.14 -11.30
C TRP A 147 -12.65 10.17 -10.53
N SER A 148 -12.90 10.42 -9.23
CA SER A 148 -13.77 9.58 -8.39
C SER A 148 -15.27 9.84 -8.61
N VAL A 149 -15.64 10.99 -9.21
CA VAL A 149 -17.04 11.35 -9.48
C VAL A 149 -17.31 11.32 -11.00
N ALA A 150 -17.41 10.12 -11.56
CA ALA A 150 -17.97 9.90 -12.91
C ALA A 150 -18.53 8.48 -13.08
N GLN A 151 -19.44 8.08 -12.19
CA GLN A 151 -20.46 7.07 -12.49
C GLN A 151 -21.85 7.73 -12.41
N ALA A 152 -22.15 8.60 -13.36
CA ALA A 152 -23.51 9.08 -13.61
C ALA A 152 -23.63 9.48 -15.08
N GLY A 153 -23.89 8.48 -15.92
CA GLY A 153 -24.04 8.69 -17.36
C GLY A 153 -24.02 7.40 -18.18
N ALA A 154 -24.61 6.32 -17.67
CA ALA A 154 -24.85 5.11 -18.47
C ALA A 154 -26.28 5.17 -19.03
N ALA A 155 -26.40 5.37 -20.34
CA ALA A 155 -27.57 4.92 -21.09
C ALA A 155 -27.29 3.49 -21.59
N THR A 156 -27.75 2.55 -20.76
CA THR A 156 -28.12 1.14 -20.93
C THR A 156 -27.80 0.41 -22.24
N PRO A 157 -27.25 -0.81 -22.14
CA PRO A 157 -27.72 -1.95 -22.91
C PRO A 157 -28.49 -2.95 -22.04
N SER A 158 -29.48 -3.55 -22.68
CA SER A 158 -30.54 -4.40 -22.15
C SER A 158 -30.07 -5.73 -21.55
N ALA A 159 -30.85 -6.20 -20.60
CA ALA A 159 -30.77 -7.51 -19.98
C ALA A 159 -30.85 -8.68 -20.98
N SER A 160 -29.91 -9.62 -20.85
CA SER A 160 -30.18 -11.06 -20.99
C SER A 160 -29.05 -11.88 -20.35
N ALA A 161 -29.48 -12.82 -19.51
CA ALA A 161 -28.77 -13.84 -18.73
C ALA A 161 -27.35 -14.25 -19.19
N SER A 162 -26.46 -14.48 -18.22
CA SER A 162 -26.04 -15.82 -17.75
C SER A 162 -24.68 -15.73 -17.05
N GLN A 163 -24.62 -16.17 -15.79
CA GLN A 163 -23.44 -16.69 -15.07
C GLN A 163 -22.08 -16.02 -15.35
N GLU A 164 -21.62 -15.16 -14.42
CA GLU A 164 -20.20 -14.82 -14.35
C GLU A 164 -19.45 -15.85 -13.47
N PRO A 165 -18.37 -16.46 -13.99
CA PRO A 165 -17.50 -17.37 -13.25
C PRO A 165 -16.35 -16.61 -12.55
N ASP A 166 -16.01 -17.07 -11.34
CA ASP A 166 -14.69 -17.00 -10.69
C ASP A 166 -13.98 -15.63 -10.69
N ALA A 167 -14.21 -14.85 -9.63
CA ALA A 167 -13.40 -13.67 -9.32
C ALA A 167 -11.93 -14.11 -9.17
N ALA A 168 -11.02 -13.47 -9.91
CA ALA A 168 -9.58 -13.73 -9.81
C ALA A 168 -9.15 -13.86 -8.33
N PRO A 169 -8.28 -14.82 -7.98
CA PRO A 169 -7.91 -15.08 -6.59
C PRO A 169 -7.41 -13.79 -5.94
N ARG A 170 -8.03 -13.39 -4.82
CA ARG A 170 -7.68 -12.17 -4.08
C ARG A 170 -6.20 -12.24 -3.67
N ARG A 171 -5.37 -11.34 -4.21
CA ARG A 171 -3.91 -11.29 -3.94
C ARG A 171 -3.62 -10.53 -2.64
N ILE A 172 -4.10 -11.06 -1.53
CA ILE A 172 -3.95 -10.45 -0.20
C ILE A 172 -2.79 -11.12 0.52
N GLY A 173 -1.90 -10.32 1.10
CA GLY A 173 -0.90 -10.81 2.06
C GLY A 173 -1.36 -10.56 3.49
N ALA A 174 -0.81 -11.29 4.46
CA ALA A 174 -0.99 -11.02 5.88
C ALA A 174 0.36 -10.84 6.59
N LEU A 175 0.46 -9.78 7.38
CA LEU A 175 1.54 -9.53 8.32
C LEU A 175 1.02 -9.74 9.74
N ILE A 176 1.52 -10.76 10.42
CA ILE A 176 1.22 -11.02 11.83
C ILE A 176 2.27 -10.29 12.69
N LEU A 177 1.82 -9.40 13.57
CA LEU A 177 2.69 -8.64 14.47
C LEU A 177 2.94 -9.43 15.76
N ALA A 178 4.21 -9.78 16.00
CA ALA A 178 4.67 -10.61 17.12
C ALA A 178 5.81 -9.97 17.94
N GLY A 179 5.89 -8.64 17.94
CA GLY A 179 6.99 -7.85 18.53
C GLY A 179 6.86 -7.45 20.01
N GLY A 180 6.13 -8.20 20.86
CA GLY A 180 5.98 -7.86 22.28
C GLY A 180 6.98 -8.58 23.19
N GLU A 181 7.55 -7.88 24.20
CA GLU A 181 8.51 -8.46 25.16
C GLU A 181 7.96 -9.62 26.01
N GLY A 182 6.65 -9.88 26.00
CA GLY A 182 6.07 -10.99 26.74
C GLY A 182 6.28 -10.91 28.26
N SER A 183 6.62 -9.73 28.80
CA SER A 183 6.97 -9.53 30.21
C SER A 183 5.85 -9.96 31.18
N ARG A 184 4.59 -9.90 30.72
CA ARG A 184 3.40 -10.37 31.47
C ARG A 184 3.02 -11.84 31.19
N MET A 185 3.75 -12.52 30.31
CA MET A 185 3.56 -13.92 29.88
C MET A 185 4.76 -14.81 30.25
N GLY A 186 5.46 -14.48 31.33
CA GLY A 186 6.63 -15.24 31.79
C GLY A 186 7.85 -15.08 30.90
N TYR A 187 8.02 -13.92 30.25
CA TYR A 187 9.17 -13.58 29.38
C TYR A 187 9.31 -14.41 28.10
N ARG A 188 8.32 -15.24 27.77
CA ARG A 188 8.19 -15.86 26.44
C ARG A 188 7.34 -14.97 25.54
N ASN A 189 7.76 -14.81 24.30
CA ASN A 189 7.02 -14.05 23.30
C ASN A 189 5.57 -14.54 23.20
N LYS A 190 4.63 -13.58 23.23
CA LYS A 190 3.18 -13.85 23.21
C LYS A 190 2.79 -14.78 22.06
N GLY A 191 3.29 -14.56 20.85
CA GLY A 191 2.89 -15.34 19.68
C GLY A 191 3.24 -16.83 19.77
N LEU A 192 4.23 -17.19 20.59
CA LEU A 192 4.68 -18.58 20.80
C LEU A 192 4.01 -19.26 22.01
N GLN A 193 3.15 -18.56 22.74
CA GLN A 193 2.43 -19.15 23.85
C GLN A 193 1.44 -20.20 23.34
N PRO A 194 1.38 -21.38 23.97
CA PRO A 194 0.46 -22.43 23.55
C PRO A 194 -0.98 -22.03 23.88
N PHE A 195 -1.88 -22.24 22.93
CA PHE A 195 -3.32 -22.12 23.06
C PHE A 195 -3.96 -23.29 22.33
N ARG A 196 -4.69 -24.14 23.07
CA ARG A 196 -5.31 -25.37 22.56
C ARG A 196 -4.32 -26.31 21.85
N GLY A 197 -3.10 -26.39 22.40
CA GLY A 197 -2.05 -27.28 21.92
C GLY A 197 -1.18 -26.72 20.78
N GLN A 198 -1.43 -25.49 20.32
CA GLN A 198 -0.62 -24.84 19.26
C GLN A 198 -0.28 -23.38 19.58
N PRO A 199 0.81 -22.81 19.04
CA PRO A 199 1.17 -21.40 19.26
C PRO A 199 0.04 -20.42 18.87
N LEU A 200 -0.12 -19.31 19.61
CA LEU A 200 -1.10 -18.26 19.27
C LEU A 200 -0.97 -17.77 17.82
N VAL A 201 0.26 -17.56 17.34
CA VAL A 201 0.55 -17.18 15.95
C VAL A 201 0.00 -18.18 14.94
N MET A 202 -0.01 -19.47 15.27
CA MET A 202 -0.51 -20.54 14.39
C MET A 202 -2.03 -20.53 14.32
N ASN A 203 -2.73 -20.30 15.44
CA ASN A 203 -4.18 -20.14 15.44
C ASN A 203 -4.61 -18.98 14.52
N VAL A 204 -3.93 -17.83 14.63
CA VAL A 204 -4.17 -16.69 13.74
C VAL A 204 -3.87 -17.06 12.28
N ALA A 205 -2.71 -17.65 12.00
CA ALA A 205 -2.34 -18.02 10.64
C ALA A 205 -3.31 -19.03 10.01
N GLU A 206 -3.80 -20.01 10.76
CA GLU A 206 -4.76 -21.01 10.29
C GLU A 206 -6.08 -20.40 9.86
N THR A 207 -6.61 -19.43 10.62
CA THR A 207 -7.80 -18.67 10.24
C THR A 207 -7.60 -17.88 8.95
N LEU A 208 -6.39 -17.35 8.72
CA LEU A 208 -6.11 -16.47 7.58
C LEU A 208 -5.78 -17.23 6.28
N ARG A 209 -5.11 -18.38 6.39
CA ARG A 209 -4.60 -19.19 5.24
C ARG A 209 -5.60 -19.38 4.09
N PRO A 210 -6.90 -19.67 4.32
CA PRO A 210 -7.84 -19.85 3.23
C PRO A 210 -8.10 -18.59 2.38
N HIS A 211 -7.73 -17.41 2.89
CA HIS A 211 -8.12 -16.12 2.32
C HIS A 211 -6.94 -15.24 1.89
N VAL A 212 -5.70 -15.67 2.15
CA VAL A 212 -4.49 -14.90 1.85
C VAL A 212 -3.47 -15.73 1.08
N ALA A 213 -2.77 -15.09 0.15
CA ALA A 213 -1.79 -15.74 -0.72
C ALA A 213 -0.38 -15.81 -0.09
N TYR A 214 -0.11 -15.02 0.95
CA TYR A 214 1.18 -14.95 1.62
C TYR A 214 1.02 -14.54 3.09
N ILE A 215 1.76 -15.18 4.00
CA ILE A 215 1.78 -14.82 5.43
C ILE A 215 3.23 -14.60 5.85
N GLY A 216 3.51 -13.47 6.48
CA GLY A 216 4.78 -13.20 7.15
C GLY A 216 4.56 -12.75 8.59
N VAL A 217 5.60 -12.89 9.41
CA VAL A 217 5.59 -12.52 10.83
C VAL A 217 6.59 -11.40 11.07
N SER A 218 6.16 -10.32 11.72
CA SER A 218 7.06 -9.29 12.25
C SER A 218 7.46 -9.66 13.67
N ALA A 219 8.74 -9.95 13.90
CA ALA A 219 9.27 -10.30 15.22
C ALA A 219 10.76 -9.94 15.31
N ASN A 220 11.17 -9.33 16.43
CA ASN A 220 12.56 -9.00 16.71
C ASN A 220 13.31 -10.07 17.51
N ASN A 221 12.56 -10.91 18.23
CA ASN A 221 13.05 -12.00 19.08
C ASN A 221 12.43 -13.34 18.62
N ASP A 222 13.02 -14.44 19.07
CA ASP A 222 12.53 -15.81 18.79
C ASP A 222 12.36 -16.10 17.28
N VAL A 223 13.25 -15.50 16.47
CA VAL A 223 13.18 -15.56 15.00
C VAL A 223 13.28 -17.00 14.50
N ALA A 224 14.18 -17.79 15.10
CA ALA A 224 14.39 -19.18 14.70
C ALA A 224 13.14 -20.04 14.96
N GLU A 225 12.44 -19.78 16.06
CA GLU A 225 11.21 -20.46 16.45
C GLU A 225 10.07 -20.15 15.47
N TYR A 226 9.88 -18.89 15.09
CA TYR A 226 8.89 -18.52 14.07
C TYR A 226 9.24 -19.08 12.68
N GLN A 227 10.53 -19.12 12.32
CA GLN A 227 10.99 -19.75 11.08
C GLN A 227 10.75 -21.27 11.09
N ALA A 228 10.95 -21.94 12.22
CA ALA A 228 10.68 -23.36 12.38
C ALA A 228 9.17 -23.71 12.23
N LEU A 229 8.28 -22.74 12.50
CA LEU A 229 6.84 -22.85 12.21
C LEU A 229 6.50 -22.64 10.72
N GLY A 230 7.48 -22.32 9.89
CA GLY A 230 7.33 -22.16 8.44
C GLY A 230 7.04 -20.73 7.97
N PHE A 231 7.19 -19.72 8.84
CA PHE A 231 6.97 -18.34 8.46
C PHE A 231 8.24 -17.65 7.97
N PRO A 232 8.17 -16.81 6.92
CA PRO A 232 9.14 -15.76 6.72
C PRO A 232 9.01 -14.74 7.86
N VAL A 233 10.14 -14.41 8.49
CA VAL A 233 10.20 -13.52 9.64
C VAL A 233 10.90 -12.22 9.26
N PHE A 234 10.29 -11.10 9.61
CA PHE A 234 10.78 -9.75 9.34
C PHE A 234 11.10 -9.05 10.65
N GLN A 235 12.38 -8.71 10.84
CA GLN A 235 12.83 -7.89 11.96
C GLN A 235 12.71 -6.41 11.61
N ASP A 236 12.59 -5.56 12.63
CA ASP A 236 12.58 -4.12 12.46
C ASP A 236 13.90 -3.64 11.86
N ASP A 237 13.84 -2.78 10.85
CA ASP A 237 15.02 -2.23 10.20
C ASP A 237 15.64 -1.14 11.10
N PRO A 238 16.90 -1.30 11.54
CA PRO A 238 17.58 -0.30 12.35
C PRO A 238 17.64 1.08 11.69
N ALA A 239 17.56 1.16 10.35
CA ALA A 239 17.55 2.41 9.60
C ALA A 239 16.39 3.34 9.98
N TYR A 240 15.28 2.78 10.49
CA TYR A 240 14.16 3.59 10.95
C TYR A 240 14.34 4.04 12.41
N GLY A 241 15.13 3.34 13.23
CA GLY A 241 15.35 3.70 14.64
C GLY A 241 14.07 3.71 15.49
N LEU A 242 13.05 2.96 15.07
CA LEU A 242 11.71 2.97 15.67
C LEU A 242 11.48 1.76 16.57
N GLN A 243 10.59 1.91 17.57
CA GLN A 243 10.08 0.80 18.36
C GLN A 243 8.54 0.80 18.36
N GLY A 244 7.94 -0.35 18.02
CA GLY A 244 6.50 -0.56 18.12
C GLY A 244 5.86 -1.10 16.84
N PRO A 245 4.52 -1.28 16.82
CA PRO A 245 3.81 -1.96 15.73
C PRO A 245 4.03 -1.34 14.35
N LEU A 246 4.12 0.00 14.25
CA LEU A 246 4.38 0.68 12.99
C LEU A 246 5.79 0.44 12.45
N ALA A 247 6.78 0.21 13.34
CA ALA A 247 8.13 -0.18 12.94
C ALA A 247 8.11 -1.56 12.26
N GLY A 248 7.36 -2.51 12.83
CA GLY A 248 7.17 -3.83 12.24
C GLY A 248 6.49 -3.80 10.88
N VAL A 249 5.46 -2.98 10.73
CA VAL A 249 4.75 -2.79 9.46
C VAL A 249 5.66 -2.20 8.38
N VAL A 250 6.35 -1.08 8.67
CA VAL A 250 7.19 -0.40 7.68
C VAL A 250 8.42 -1.25 7.29
N SER A 251 9.00 -1.98 8.23
CA SER A 251 10.17 -2.83 7.99
C SER A 251 9.83 -4.08 7.19
N ALA A 252 8.61 -4.61 7.38
CA ALA A 252 8.14 -5.77 6.65
C ALA A 252 7.69 -5.43 5.21
N LEU A 253 7.15 -4.24 4.97
CA LEU A 253 6.52 -3.86 3.70
C LEU A 253 7.38 -4.17 2.44
N PRO A 254 8.69 -3.83 2.39
CA PRO A 254 9.53 -4.10 1.21
C PRO A 254 9.82 -5.59 1.00
N ARG A 255 9.51 -6.44 1.99
CA ARG A 255 9.76 -7.88 1.96
C ARG A 255 8.56 -8.67 1.47
N PHE A 256 7.39 -8.04 1.35
CA PHE A 256 6.21 -8.69 0.78
C PHE A 256 6.29 -8.74 -0.74
N PRO A 257 5.75 -9.79 -1.38
CA PRO A 257 5.72 -9.87 -2.83
C PRO A 257 4.98 -8.69 -3.47
N ALA A 258 5.61 -8.06 -4.47
CA ALA A 258 5.08 -6.87 -5.14
C ALA A 258 3.74 -7.10 -5.87
N TRP A 259 3.39 -8.35 -6.19
CA TRP A 259 2.13 -8.69 -6.87
C TRP A 259 0.90 -8.70 -5.96
N LEU A 260 1.07 -8.44 -4.66
CA LEU A 260 -0.03 -8.34 -3.70
C LEU A 260 -0.77 -7.00 -3.85
N ASP A 261 -2.10 -7.06 -3.86
CA ASP A 261 -2.98 -5.89 -4.01
C ASP A 261 -3.30 -5.21 -2.67
N ALA A 262 -3.16 -5.96 -1.57
CA ALA A 262 -3.46 -5.49 -0.23
C ALA A 262 -2.68 -6.29 0.82
N LEU A 263 -2.43 -5.65 1.96
CA LEU A 263 -1.81 -6.26 3.13
C LEU A 263 -2.77 -6.16 4.31
N LEU A 264 -3.08 -7.31 4.90
CA LEU A 264 -3.73 -7.42 6.20
C LEU A 264 -2.66 -7.32 7.28
N VAL A 265 -2.88 -6.45 8.26
CA VAL A 265 -2.08 -6.40 9.48
C VAL A 265 -2.96 -6.91 10.61
N VAL A 266 -2.39 -7.78 11.46
CA VAL A 266 -3.11 -8.47 12.54
C VAL A 266 -2.14 -8.76 13.68
N PRO A 267 -2.54 -8.69 14.97
CA PRO A 267 -1.66 -9.10 16.05
C PRO A 267 -1.64 -10.63 16.21
N CYS A 268 -0.57 -11.16 16.82
CA CYS A 268 -0.44 -12.60 17.06
C CYS A 268 -1.31 -13.13 18.22
N ASP A 269 -1.86 -12.26 19.07
CA ASP A 269 -2.53 -12.62 20.33
C ASP A 269 -4.06 -12.62 20.27
N VAL A 270 -4.65 -12.73 19.07
CA VAL A 270 -6.11 -12.83 18.83
C VAL A 270 -6.46 -14.19 18.23
N PRO A 271 -6.36 -15.31 18.96
CA PRO A 271 -6.47 -16.64 18.36
C PRO A 271 -7.89 -17.02 17.91
N LEU A 272 -8.92 -16.25 18.31
CA LEU A 272 -10.34 -16.54 18.02
C LEU A 272 -10.91 -15.73 16.85
N LEU A 273 -10.04 -15.18 15.98
CA LEU A 273 -10.47 -14.38 14.84
C LEU A 273 -11.56 -15.10 14.03
N PRO A 274 -12.59 -14.36 13.58
CA PRO A 274 -13.66 -14.97 12.83
C PRO A 274 -13.20 -15.32 11.41
N ALA A 275 -13.67 -16.45 10.87
CA ALA A 275 -13.26 -16.94 9.55
C ALA A 275 -13.68 -15.98 8.41
N ASP A 276 -14.71 -15.17 8.62
CA ASP A 276 -15.20 -14.18 7.66
C ASP A 276 -14.46 -12.82 7.75
N LEU A 277 -13.43 -12.69 8.61
CA LEU A 277 -12.64 -11.46 8.77
C LEU A 277 -12.12 -10.92 7.44
N VAL A 278 -11.32 -11.72 6.75
CA VAL A 278 -10.68 -11.31 5.49
C VAL A 278 -11.70 -11.10 4.38
N PRO A 279 -12.69 -12.01 4.17
CA PRO A 279 -13.77 -11.78 3.23
C PRO A 279 -14.47 -10.42 3.38
N ARG A 280 -14.88 -10.06 4.61
CA ARG A 280 -15.62 -8.83 4.90
C ARG A 280 -14.75 -7.57 4.76
N LEU A 281 -13.52 -7.59 5.27
CA LEU A 281 -12.58 -6.47 5.10
C LEU A 281 -12.28 -6.24 3.62
N ALA A 282 -12.02 -7.29 2.85
CA ALA A 282 -11.71 -7.16 1.44
C ALA A 282 -12.92 -6.76 0.58
N GLU A 283 -14.14 -7.11 0.97
CA GLU A 283 -15.36 -6.60 0.34
C GLU A 283 -15.50 -5.09 0.56
N ALA A 284 -15.31 -4.62 1.79
CA ALA A 284 -15.33 -3.19 2.09
C ALA A 284 -14.16 -2.42 1.42
N LEU A 285 -13.03 -3.08 1.15
CA LEU A 285 -11.90 -2.51 0.42
C LEU A 285 -12.08 -2.53 -1.10
N ALA A 286 -13.08 -3.24 -1.63
CA ALA A 286 -13.27 -3.42 -3.07
C ALA A 286 -13.36 -2.11 -3.86
N PRO A 287 -14.05 -1.05 -3.39
CA PRO A 287 -14.04 0.25 -4.06
C PRO A 287 -12.62 0.82 -4.17
N ALA A 288 -12.29 1.41 -5.31
CA ALA A 288 -10.92 1.83 -5.63
C ALA A 288 -10.45 3.03 -4.77
N GLU A 289 -11.40 3.82 -4.28
CA GLU A 289 -11.21 4.98 -3.40
C GLU A 289 -10.93 4.58 -1.95
N VAL A 290 -11.32 3.37 -1.54
CA VAL A 290 -11.07 2.88 -0.18
C VAL A 290 -9.64 2.35 -0.13
N ALA A 291 -8.79 3.06 0.62
CA ALA A 291 -7.39 2.72 0.79
C ALA A 291 -7.14 1.77 1.98
N CYS A 292 -8.09 1.72 2.92
CA CYS A 292 -7.98 1.06 4.21
C CYS A 292 -9.35 0.63 4.73
N THR A 293 -9.41 -0.56 5.32
CA THR A 293 -10.54 -1.05 6.10
C THR A 293 -10.06 -1.56 7.45
N MET A 294 -10.81 -1.31 8.52
CA MET A 294 -10.44 -1.70 9.89
C MET A 294 -11.60 -2.43 10.56
N ALA A 295 -11.27 -3.47 11.32
CA ALA A 295 -12.26 -4.19 12.12
C ALA A 295 -12.67 -3.37 13.35
N ILE A 296 -13.99 -3.28 13.58
CA ILE A 296 -14.56 -2.72 14.80
C ILE A 296 -15.58 -3.71 15.40
N THR A 297 -15.72 -3.71 16.71
CA THR A 297 -16.81 -4.39 17.43
C THR A 297 -17.55 -3.37 18.29
N GLU A 298 -18.59 -3.78 18.99
CA GLU A 298 -19.35 -2.88 19.87
C GLU A 298 -18.41 -2.16 20.86
N GLY A 299 -18.38 -0.82 20.78
CA GLY A 299 -17.56 0.04 21.62
C GLY A 299 -16.05 -0.04 21.43
N THR A 300 -15.52 -0.83 20.48
CA THR A 300 -14.08 -1.07 20.34
C THR A 300 -13.60 -0.99 18.89
N SER A 301 -12.54 -0.21 18.64
CA SER A 301 -11.82 -0.19 17.36
C SER A 301 -10.53 -0.99 17.46
N HIS A 302 -10.39 -2.02 16.62
CA HIS A 302 -9.26 -2.93 16.62
C HIS A 302 -8.14 -2.39 15.72
N HIS A 303 -7.44 -1.37 16.19
CA HIS A 303 -6.36 -0.68 15.45
C HIS A 303 -5.20 -1.59 15.00
N GLY A 304 -5.09 -2.79 15.56
CA GLY A 304 -4.15 -3.83 15.14
C GLY A 304 -4.63 -4.69 13.98
N ILE A 305 -5.90 -4.55 13.56
CA ILE A 305 -6.58 -5.44 12.60
C ILE A 305 -7.19 -4.58 11.48
N PHE A 306 -6.41 -4.43 10.41
CA PHE A 306 -6.81 -3.63 9.26
C PHE A 306 -6.25 -4.21 7.97
N LEU A 307 -6.99 -4.07 6.89
CA LEU A 307 -6.59 -4.44 5.54
C LEU A 307 -6.44 -3.16 4.72
N CYS A 308 -5.27 -2.97 4.11
CA CYS A 308 -4.96 -1.74 3.40
C CYS A 308 -4.24 -2.02 2.09
N ARG A 309 -4.40 -1.09 1.14
CA ARG A 309 -3.66 -1.10 -0.12
C ARG A 309 -2.21 -0.67 0.13
N PRO A 310 -1.21 -1.18 -0.63
CA PRO A 310 0.17 -0.76 -0.50
C PRO A 310 0.33 0.77 -0.53
N GLY A 311 -0.40 1.44 -1.44
CA GLY A 311 -0.60 2.90 -1.51
C GLY A 311 -0.67 3.60 -0.14
N MET A 312 -1.52 3.08 0.75
CA MET A 312 -1.76 3.66 2.07
C MET A 312 -0.58 3.45 3.02
N LEU A 313 0.03 2.26 3.02
CA LEU A 313 1.16 1.94 3.91
C LEU A 313 2.38 2.83 3.65
N LEU A 314 2.47 3.41 2.46
CA LEU A 314 3.55 4.33 2.09
C LEU A 314 3.41 5.69 2.79
N SER A 315 2.17 6.09 3.13
CA SER A 315 1.90 7.28 3.96
C SER A 315 2.44 7.17 5.39
N LEU A 316 2.81 5.95 5.80
CA LEU A 316 3.33 5.68 7.13
C LEU A 316 4.71 6.33 7.33
N VAL A 317 5.56 6.38 6.30
CA VAL A 317 6.94 6.90 6.45
C VAL A 317 6.99 8.39 6.80
N PRO A 318 6.24 9.30 6.12
CA PRO A 318 6.14 10.69 6.55
C PRO A 318 5.62 10.83 7.99
N HIS A 319 4.57 10.06 8.35
CA HIS A 319 4.00 10.08 9.71
C HIS A 319 5.05 9.75 10.78
N LEU A 320 5.86 8.73 10.53
CA LEU A 320 6.92 8.27 11.43
C LEU A 320 8.03 9.32 11.60
N ARG A 321 8.36 10.07 10.54
CA ARG A 321 9.42 11.09 10.55
C ARG A 321 8.99 12.40 11.24
N GLU A 322 7.73 12.80 11.11
CA GLU A 322 7.23 14.09 11.62
C GLU A 322 6.80 14.03 13.09
N MET A 323 6.19 12.94 13.52
CA MET A 323 5.36 12.94 14.74
C MET A 323 6.02 12.27 15.93
N ALA A 324 7.07 11.48 15.71
CA ALA A 324 7.61 10.54 16.69
C ALA A 324 6.54 9.65 17.37
N ASP A 325 5.33 9.53 16.79
CA ASP A 325 4.23 8.72 17.31
C ASP A 325 4.16 7.40 16.54
N LEU A 326 4.46 6.31 17.25
CA LEU A 326 4.61 4.97 16.68
C LEU A 326 3.38 4.09 16.90
N ARG A 327 2.26 4.69 17.33
CA ARG A 327 1.00 3.99 17.59
C ARG A 327 0.16 3.89 16.32
N LEU A 328 -0.25 2.66 16.01
CA LEU A 328 -1.20 2.37 14.91
C LEU A 328 -2.45 3.25 14.93
N ARG A 329 -3.01 3.50 16.12
CA ARG A 329 -4.19 4.36 16.30
C ARG A 329 -4.00 5.75 15.70
N SER A 330 -2.88 6.41 16.01
CA SER A 330 -2.63 7.80 15.60
C SER A 330 -2.50 7.92 14.09
N TRP A 331 -1.88 6.93 13.46
CA TRP A 331 -1.75 6.86 12.01
C TRP A 331 -3.09 6.53 11.32
N LEU A 332 -3.82 5.53 11.83
CA LEU A 332 -5.12 5.12 11.27
C LEU A 332 -6.19 6.21 11.39
N GLN A 333 -6.23 6.98 12.48
CA GLN A 333 -7.21 8.07 12.64
C GLN A 333 -7.06 9.21 11.62
N ARG A 334 -5.87 9.39 11.05
CA ARG A 334 -5.61 10.39 10.01
C ARG A 334 -5.77 9.85 8.61
N SER A 335 -5.75 8.53 8.49
CA SER A 335 -6.00 7.85 7.24
C SER A 335 -7.51 7.68 7.06
N HIS A 336 -8.03 7.90 5.85
CA HIS A 336 -9.42 7.59 5.56
C HIS A 336 -9.60 6.07 5.54
N CYS A 337 -9.96 5.50 6.69
CA CYS A 337 -10.16 4.07 6.87
C CYS A 337 -11.65 3.78 7.08
N GLU A 338 -12.20 2.88 6.27
CA GLU A 338 -13.58 2.43 6.40
C GLU A 338 -13.70 1.40 7.52
N PHE A 339 -14.77 1.47 8.31
CA PHE A 339 -14.95 0.57 9.45
C PHE A 339 -15.87 -0.60 9.09
N VAL A 340 -15.41 -1.81 9.37
CA VAL A 340 -16.18 -3.04 9.17
C VAL A 340 -16.58 -3.57 10.53
N HIS A 341 -17.89 -3.57 10.80
CA HIS A 341 -18.45 -3.99 12.07
C HIS A 341 -18.53 -5.51 12.17
N PHE A 342 -18.09 -6.06 13.29
CA PHE A 342 -18.24 -7.46 13.66
C PHE A 342 -19.05 -7.56 14.95
N GLU A 343 -20.02 -8.46 14.97
CA GLU A 343 -21.00 -8.60 16.03
C GLU A 343 -20.43 -9.32 17.26
N ASN A 344 -19.54 -10.30 17.03
CA ASN A 344 -18.95 -11.10 18.09
C ASN A 344 -17.66 -10.45 18.64
N THR A 345 -17.78 -9.70 19.74
CA THR A 345 -16.65 -9.05 20.41
C THR A 345 -15.61 -10.07 20.93
N ASP A 346 -16.05 -11.24 21.39
CA ASP A 346 -15.15 -12.26 21.99
C ASP A 346 -14.20 -12.86 20.96
N ALA A 347 -14.57 -12.88 19.68
CA ALA A 347 -13.72 -13.31 18.57
C ALA A 347 -12.47 -12.41 18.38
N PHE A 348 -12.49 -11.20 18.94
CA PHE A 348 -11.39 -10.22 18.85
C PHE A 348 -10.65 -10.04 20.19
N ALA A 349 -10.89 -10.92 21.17
CA ALA A 349 -10.25 -10.85 22.47
C ALA A 349 -8.72 -11.03 22.36
N ASN A 350 -7.96 -10.05 22.86
CA ASN A 350 -6.49 -10.12 22.91
C ASN A 350 -6.04 -10.88 24.17
N ILE A 351 -5.14 -11.84 24.00
CA ILE A 351 -4.53 -12.57 25.10
C ILE A 351 -3.33 -11.80 25.64
N ASN A 352 -3.57 -11.06 26.73
CA ASN A 352 -2.58 -10.17 27.33
C ASN A 352 -1.82 -10.77 28.52
N ASP A 353 -2.38 -11.79 29.15
CA ASP A 353 -1.82 -12.49 30.31
C ASP A 353 -2.25 -13.98 30.32
N LEU A 354 -1.61 -14.77 31.20
CA LEU A 354 -1.86 -16.21 31.31
C LEU A 354 -3.26 -16.53 31.83
N GLN A 355 -3.89 -15.63 32.60
CA GLN A 355 -5.21 -15.84 33.16
C GLN A 355 -6.27 -15.76 32.06
N THR A 356 -6.17 -14.76 31.17
CA THR A 356 -7.01 -14.66 29.97
C THR A 356 -6.79 -15.85 29.04
N LEU A 357 -5.55 -16.30 28.87
CA LEU A 357 -5.25 -17.49 28.06
C LEU A 357 -5.99 -18.72 28.59
N GLN A 358 -5.87 -19.01 29.89
CA GLN A 358 -6.53 -20.14 30.53
C GLN A 358 -8.06 -20.04 30.49
N ALA A 359 -8.61 -18.83 30.64
CA ALA A 359 -10.05 -18.60 30.58
C ALA A 359 -10.66 -18.88 29.19
N LEU A 360 -9.88 -18.70 28.11
CA LEU A 360 -10.32 -18.98 26.73
C LEU A 360 -10.06 -20.43 26.30
N GLU A 361 -9.22 -21.16 27.04
CA GLU A 361 -8.98 -22.60 26.85
C GLU A 361 -10.03 -23.49 27.54
N ALA A 362 -10.58 -23.00 28.66
CA ALA A 362 -11.68 -23.64 29.40
C ALA A 362 -12.99 -23.61 28.60
#